data_AF-A0A7C1H3W6-F1
#
_entry.id   AF-A0A7C1H3W6-F1
#
_cell.length_a   1.000
_cell.length_b   1.000
_cell.length_c   1.000
_cell.angle_alpha   90.00
_cell.angle_beta   90.00
_cell.angle_gamma   90.00
#
_symmetry.space_group_name_H-M   'P 1'
#
loop_
_entity.id
_entity.type
_entity.pdbx_description
1 polymer ?
#
loop_
_entity_poly.entity_id
_entity_poly.type
_entity_poly.pdbx_seq_one_letter_code
_entity_poly.pdbx_strand_id
1 'polypeptide(L)'
;MNSGKYVFAQLMSFLPNYEFQKCVDKYSGDYKTQWFTCRIHFWTMCFAQLTFRESLRDIENTLTALSGKLYHCGIPQPVPRSTLSEANEARDWRIYADFAGILAAEARILYRTNSDFLLDLDNMVYALDSTTIDLCLNLFPWAKFRNNKGAVKMHTLLDIRGNIPSFIHISDGLCHDVNVLDILQVEP
;
A
#
# COMPACT_ATOMS: atom_id res chain seq x y z
N MET A 1 -10.32 29.55 9.68
CA MET A 1 -9.03 28.87 9.45
C MET A 1 -8.96 27.70 10.41
N ASN A 2 -8.71 26.48 9.93
CA ASN A 2 -8.64 25.30 10.82
C ASN A 2 -7.49 25.52 11.83
N SER A 3 -7.81 25.72 13.10
CA SER A 3 -6.81 25.86 14.16
C SER A 3 -6.29 24.46 14.52
N GLY A 4 -5.38 23.90 13.71
CA GLY A 4 -4.80 22.58 13.97
C GLY A 4 -4.01 22.00 12.79
N LYS A 5 -3.46 20.81 12.97
CA LYS A 5 -2.81 20.02 11.91
C LYS A 5 -3.85 19.60 10.86
N TYR A 6 -3.47 19.54 9.59
CA TYR A 6 -4.35 19.01 8.53
C TYR A 6 -4.73 17.55 8.79
N VAL A 7 -5.93 17.14 8.35
CA VAL A 7 -6.44 15.76 8.54
C VAL A 7 -5.45 14.72 8.03
N PHE A 8 -4.84 14.95 6.87
CA PHE A 8 -3.81 14.05 6.34
C PHE A 8 -2.62 13.88 7.29
N ALA A 9 -2.11 14.97 7.86
CA ALA A 9 -1.01 14.92 8.82
C ALA A 9 -1.39 14.19 10.11
N GLN A 10 -2.65 14.29 10.54
CA GLN A 10 -3.17 13.56 11.70
C GLN A 10 -3.24 12.06 11.39
N LEU A 11 -3.77 11.67 10.21
CA LEU A 11 -3.82 10.27 9.78
C LEU A 11 -2.42 9.64 9.71
N MET A 12 -1.47 10.33 9.08
CA MET A 12 -0.08 9.84 8.99
C MET A 12 0.62 9.77 10.35
N SER A 13 0.15 10.51 11.37
CA SER A 13 0.74 10.48 12.71
C SER A 13 0.45 9.21 13.51
N PHE A 14 -0.56 8.42 13.11
CA PHE A 14 -0.83 7.12 13.70
C PHE A 14 0.13 6.03 13.23
N LEU A 15 0.89 6.28 12.16
CA LEU A 15 1.80 5.29 11.60
C LEU A 15 3.10 5.21 12.40
N PRO A 16 3.57 4.00 12.75
CA PRO A 16 4.76 3.81 13.58
C PRO A 16 6.03 4.16 12.79
N ASN A 17 6.53 5.39 12.99
CA ASN A 17 7.71 5.91 12.29
C ASN A 17 8.96 5.05 12.49
N TYR A 18 9.14 4.50 13.70
CA TYR A 18 10.29 3.67 14.03
C TYR A 18 10.30 2.36 13.24
N GLU A 19 9.16 1.68 13.16
CA GLU A 19 9.01 0.45 12.39
C GLU A 19 9.17 0.71 10.89
N PHE A 20 8.62 1.81 10.38
CA PHE A 20 8.84 2.22 8.99
C PHE A 20 10.34 2.41 8.68
N GLN A 21 11.07 3.12 9.55
CA GLN A 21 12.49 3.37 9.33
C GLN A 21 13.31 2.08 9.34
N LYS A 22 13.00 1.10 10.21
CA LYS A 22 13.64 -0.21 10.17
C LYS A 22 13.47 -0.90 8.82
N CYS A 23 12.26 -0.84 8.24
CA CYS A 23 12.02 -1.40 6.90
C CYS A 23 12.88 -0.69 5.84
N VAL A 24 12.97 0.64 5.89
CA VAL A 24 13.81 1.40 4.96
C VAL A 24 15.28 1.03 5.10
N ASP A 25 15.80 0.96 6.33
CA ASP A 25 17.21 0.66 6.60
C ASP A 25 17.57 -0.77 6.17
N LYS A 26 16.67 -1.75 6.42
CA LYS A 26 16.84 -3.15 6.02
C LYS A 26 17.12 -3.32 4.52
N TYR A 27 16.47 -2.53 3.69
CA TYR A 27 16.62 -2.58 2.22
C TYR A 27 17.46 -1.43 1.67
N SER A 28 18.07 -0.60 2.54
CA SER A 28 18.82 0.60 2.13
C SER A 28 18.03 1.52 1.19
N GLY A 29 16.72 1.67 1.42
CA GLY A 29 15.78 2.31 0.49
C GLY A 29 16.06 3.80 0.23
N ASP A 30 16.71 4.48 1.17
CA ASP A 30 17.10 5.88 1.06
C ASP A 30 18.56 6.09 0.62
N TYR A 31 19.25 5.04 0.16
CA TYR A 31 20.62 5.16 -0.32
C TYR A 31 20.75 6.21 -1.43
N LYS A 32 21.64 7.20 -1.23
CA LYS A 32 21.87 8.34 -2.13
C LYS A 32 20.63 9.21 -2.44
N THR A 33 19.55 9.07 -1.68
CA THR A 33 18.37 9.91 -1.87
C THR A 33 18.64 11.31 -1.29
N GLN A 34 18.37 12.37 -2.08
CA GLN A 34 18.58 13.74 -1.64
C GLN A 34 17.46 14.24 -0.73
N TRP A 35 16.26 14.41 -1.27
CA TRP A 35 15.12 14.99 -0.56
C TRP A 35 13.88 14.10 -0.58
N PHE A 36 13.68 13.30 -1.64
CA PHE A 36 12.46 12.52 -1.82
C PHE A 36 12.58 11.14 -1.15
N THR A 37 12.66 11.07 0.17
CA THR A 37 12.89 9.81 0.91
C THR A 37 11.76 8.78 0.77
N CYS A 38 11.99 7.52 1.15
CA CYS A 38 11.01 6.42 1.19
C CYS A 38 9.74 6.84 1.92
N ARG A 39 9.89 7.62 3.00
CA ARG A 39 8.79 8.19 3.77
C ARG A 39 7.98 9.23 2.98
N ILE A 40 8.65 10.17 2.32
CA ILE A 40 7.96 11.22 1.55
C ILE A 40 7.23 10.61 0.36
N HIS A 41 7.83 9.61 -0.28
CA HIS A 41 7.16 8.83 -1.32
C HIS A 41 5.94 8.10 -0.79
N PHE A 42 6.07 7.38 0.34
CA PHE A 42 4.94 6.71 0.97
C PHE A 42 3.80 7.67 1.29
N TRP A 43 4.09 8.82 1.92
CA TRP A 43 3.08 9.85 2.20
C TRP A 43 2.45 10.40 0.93
N THR A 44 3.23 10.59 -0.13
CA THR A 44 2.69 11.06 -1.41
C THR A 44 1.75 10.02 -2.04
N MET A 45 2.09 8.74 -1.98
CA MET A 45 1.23 7.66 -2.47
C MET A 45 -0.03 7.50 -1.61
N CYS A 46 0.07 7.60 -0.27
CA CYS A 46 -1.10 7.62 0.61
C CYS A 46 -2.01 8.83 0.31
N PHE A 47 -1.42 10.01 0.09
CA PHE A 47 -2.18 11.19 -0.30
C PHE A 47 -2.93 10.97 -1.61
N ALA A 48 -2.26 10.39 -2.62
CA ALA A 48 -2.87 10.07 -3.90
C ALA A 48 -4.06 9.11 -3.75
N GLN A 49 -3.90 8.04 -2.96
CA GLN A 49 -4.97 7.06 -2.70
C GLN A 49 -6.16 7.69 -1.95
N LEU A 50 -5.90 8.40 -0.85
CA LEU A 50 -6.95 9.02 -0.04
C LEU A 50 -7.70 10.14 -0.77
N THR A 51 -7.09 10.73 -1.80
CA THR A 51 -7.72 11.77 -2.61
C THR A 51 -8.18 11.25 -3.97
N PHE A 52 -8.15 9.93 -4.21
CA PHE A 52 -8.61 9.30 -5.45
C PHE A 52 -7.94 9.88 -6.71
N ARG A 53 -6.61 10.08 -6.68
CA ARG A 53 -5.86 10.51 -7.87
C ARG A 53 -5.61 9.34 -8.80
N GLU A 54 -5.87 9.52 -10.09
CA GLU A 54 -5.88 8.42 -11.07
C GLU A 54 -4.59 8.30 -11.90
N SER A 55 -3.70 9.30 -11.83
CA SER A 55 -2.45 9.27 -12.59
C SER A 55 -1.33 10.06 -11.92
N LEU A 56 -0.06 9.75 -12.25
CA LEU A 56 1.09 10.50 -11.74
C LEU A 56 1.02 12.00 -12.07
N ARG A 57 0.43 12.37 -13.23
CA ARG A 57 0.24 13.76 -13.61
C ARG A 57 -0.85 14.45 -12.79
N ASP A 58 -1.94 13.74 -12.47
CA ASP A 58 -2.99 14.24 -11.59
C ASP A 58 -2.46 14.44 -10.16
N ILE A 59 -1.63 13.52 -9.66
CA ILE A 59 -0.92 13.67 -8.38
C ILE A 59 -0.07 14.94 -8.38
N GLU A 60 0.82 15.11 -9.37
CA GLU A 60 1.70 16.29 -9.50
C GLU A 60 0.90 17.60 -9.54
N ASN A 61 -0.15 17.67 -10.37
CA ASN A 61 -1.00 18.85 -10.49
C ASN A 61 -1.68 19.19 -9.15
N THR A 62 -2.18 18.18 -8.44
CA THR A 62 -2.85 18.36 -7.15
C THR A 62 -1.88 18.82 -6.08
N LEU A 63 -0.68 18.22 -6.01
CA LEU A 63 0.37 18.65 -5.08
C LEU A 63 0.81 20.09 -5.38
N THR A 64 0.94 20.46 -6.65
CA THR A 64 1.32 21.82 -7.07
C THR A 64 0.26 22.84 -6.65
N ALA A 65 -1.02 22.53 -6.90
CA ALA A 65 -2.15 23.38 -6.50
C ALA A 65 -2.25 23.56 -4.98
N LEU A 66 -1.83 22.57 -4.20
CA LEU A 66 -1.84 22.59 -2.74
C LEU A 66 -0.49 22.94 -2.10
N SER A 67 0.47 23.44 -2.89
CA SER A 67 1.86 23.71 -2.47
C SER A 67 1.96 24.48 -1.15
N GLY A 68 1.14 25.52 -0.94
CA GLY A 68 1.10 26.32 0.30
C GLY A 68 0.66 25.56 1.56
N LYS A 69 0.13 24.34 1.44
CA LYS A 69 -0.34 23.50 2.55
C LYS A 69 0.52 22.24 2.75
N LEU A 70 1.30 21.84 1.74
CA LEU A 70 2.02 20.55 1.73
C LEU A 70 2.98 20.38 2.90
N TYR A 71 3.72 21.45 3.24
CA TYR A 71 4.71 21.41 4.32
C TYR A 71 4.09 20.94 5.64
N HIS A 72 2.88 21.41 5.96
CA HIS A 72 2.13 21.01 7.14
C HIS A 72 1.50 19.61 7.04
N CYS A 73 1.41 19.05 5.83
CA CYS A 73 1.04 17.68 5.56
C CYS A 73 2.26 16.72 5.59
N GLY A 74 3.46 17.23 5.85
CA GLY A 74 4.67 16.44 5.91
C GLY A 74 5.36 16.21 4.55
N ILE A 75 4.82 16.78 3.47
CA ILE A 75 5.42 16.73 2.14
C ILE A 75 6.13 18.09 1.92
N PRO A 76 7.47 18.14 1.83
CA PRO A 76 8.19 19.42 1.87
C PRO A 76 7.92 20.31 0.67
N GLN A 77 7.69 19.71 -0.51
CA GLN A 77 7.46 20.42 -1.76
C GLN A 77 6.64 19.56 -2.73
N PRO A 78 5.97 20.16 -3.74
CA PRO A 78 5.30 19.41 -4.79
C PRO A 78 6.27 18.45 -5.47
N VAL A 79 5.82 17.22 -5.71
CA VAL A 79 6.66 16.16 -6.28
C VAL A 79 6.43 16.11 -7.80
N PRO A 80 7.48 16.30 -8.62
CA PRO A 80 7.36 16.21 -10.07
C PRO A 80 6.97 14.80 -10.53
N ARG A 81 6.26 14.69 -11.65
CA ARG A 81 5.87 13.40 -12.22
C ARG A 81 7.07 12.50 -12.54
N SER A 82 8.18 13.08 -13.02
CA SER A 82 9.40 12.32 -13.32
C SER A 82 9.98 11.69 -12.05
N THR A 83 10.08 12.44 -10.96
CA THR A 83 10.53 11.95 -9.66
C THR A 83 9.63 10.85 -9.11
N LEU A 84 8.31 10.99 -9.24
CA LEU A 84 7.36 9.94 -8.86
C LEU A 84 7.55 8.67 -9.70
N SER A 85 7.71 8.82 -11.01
CA SER A 85 7.91 7.69 -11.91
C SER A 85 9.18 6.92 -11.59
N GLU A 86 10.30 7.63 -11.43
CA GLU A 86 11.61 7.05 -11.13
C GLU A 86 11.61 6.37 -9.75
N ALA A 87 11.01 7.00 -8.75
CA ALA A 87 10.91 6.40 -7.41
C ALA A 87 10.04 5.14 -7.39
N ASN A 88 8.93 5.11 -8.14
CA ASN A 88 8.08 3.93 -8.25
C ASN A 88 8.79 2.75 -8.96
N GLU A 89 9.69 3.05 -9.90
CA GLU A 89 10.45 2.04 -10.63
C GLU A 89 11.65 1.51 -9.82
N ALA A 90 12.39 2.40 -9.15
CA ALA A 90 13.66 2.07 -8.54
C ALA A 90 13.56 1.54 -7.10
N ARG A 91 12.49 1.87 -6.37
CA ARG A 91 12.40 1.54 -4.93
C ARG A 91 12.02 0.09 -4.72
N ASP A 92 12.72 -0.54 -3.78
CA ASP A 92 12.39 -1.89 -3.37
C ASP A 92 11.01 -1.91 -2.72
N TRP A 93 10.06 -2.56 -3.40
CA TRP A 93 8.68 -2.71 -2.97
C TRP A 93 8.56 -3.44 -1.63
N ARG A 94 9.57 -4.27 -1.26
CA ARG A 94 9.59 -5.04 -0.01
C ARG A 94 9.58 -4.16 1.23
N ILE A 95 10.07 -2.91 1.12
CA ILE A 95 9.98 -1.91 2.20
C ILE A 95 8.51 -1.71 2.59
N TYR A 96 7.65 -1.49 1.59
CA TYR A 96 6.23 -1.20 1.79
C TYR A 96 5.44 -2.46 2.13
N ALA A 97 5.83 -3.61 1.57
CA ALA A 97 5.21 -4.90 1.92
C ALA A 97 5.48 -5.29 3.38
N ASP A 98 6.73 -5.22 3.85
CA ASP A 98 7.07 -5.51 5.24
C ASP A 98 6.33 -4.55 6.19
N PHE A 99 6.28 -3.25 5.84
CA PHE A 99 5.56 -2.27 6.64
C PHE A 99 4.05 -2.53 6.68
N ALA A 100 3.44 -2.93 5.57
CA ALA A 100 2.03 -3.33 5.55
C ALA A 100 1.76 -4.53 6.46
N GLY A 101 2.67 -5.51 6.52
CA GLY A 101 2.59 -6.63 7.46
C GLY A 101 2.62 -6.18 8.92
N ILE A 102 3.48 -5.22 9.26
CA ILE A 102 3.55 -4.63 10.61
C ILE A 102 2.22 -3.94 10.96
N LEU A 103 1.69 -3.11 10.05
CA LEU A 103 0.40 -2.43 10.25
C LEU A 103 -0.76 -3.42 10.40
N ALA A 104 -0.79 -4.51 9.62
CA ALA A 104 -1.80 -5.55 9.74
C ALA A 104 -1.73 -6.23 11.12
N ALA A 105 -0.52 -6.52 11.62
CA ALA A 105 -0.34 -7.09 12.96
C ALA A 105 -0.81 -6.13 14.07
N GLU A 106 -0.48 -4.84 13.98
CA GLU A 106 -0.96 -3.82 14.92
C GLU A 106 -2.49 -3.68 14.89
N ALA A 107 -3.08 -3.64 13.69
CA ALA A 107 -4.53 -3.59 13.53
C ALA A 107 -5.20 -4.79 14.21
N ARG A 108 -4.68 -6.01 14.06
CA ARG A 108 -5.25 -7.20 14.72
C ARG A 108 -5.29 -7.08 16.23
N ILE A 109 -4.25 -6.50 16.83
CA ILE A 109 -4.21 -6.27 18.29
C ILE A 109 -5.29 -5.27 18.69
N LEU A 110 -5.42 -4.17 17.96
CA LEU A 110 -6.39 -3.11 18.25
C LEU A 110 -7.85 -3.58 18.07
N TYR A 111 -8.12 -4.39 17.05
CA TYR A 111 -9.47 -4.87 16.75
C TYR A 111 -9.85 -6.15 17.50
N ARG A 112 -8.93 -6.80 18.21
CA ARG A 112 -9.20 -8.04 18.96
C ARG A 112 -10.36 -7.93 19.95
N THR A 113 -10.52 -6.77 20.58
CA THR A 113 -11.53 -6.53 21.64
C THR A 113 -12.71 -5.68 21.16
N ASN A 114 -12.73 -5.27 19.90
CA ASN A 114 -13.71 -4.31 19.40
C ASN A 114 -14.96 -5.06 18.92
N SER A 115 -16.02 -5.06 19.74
CA SER A 115 -17.24 -5.86 19.58
C SER A 115 -18.06 -5.55 18.33
N ASP A 116 -17.91 -4.36 17.74
CA ASP A 116 -18.82 -3.90 16.67
C ASP A 116 -18.56 -4.61 15.31
N PHE A 117 -17.34 -5.13 15.11
CA PHE A 117 -16.95 -5.90 13.92
C PHE A 117 -16.64 -7.36 14.21
N LEU A 118 -16.60 -7.75 15.49
CA LEU A 118 -16.51 -9.15 15.88
C LEU A 118 -17.83 -9.80 15.49
N LEU A 119 -17.83 -10.50 14.36
CA LEU A 119 -18.86 -11.50 14.10
C LEU A 119 -18.90 -12.46 15.29
N ASP A 120 -20.08 -12.92 15.69
CA ASP A 120 -20.30 -13.97 16.69
C ASP A 120 -19.76 -15.34 16.19
N LEU A 121 -18.49 -15.37 15.83
CA LEU A 121 -17.75 -16.53 15.35
C LEU A 121 -16.79 -16.94 16.46
N ASP A 122 -17.05 -18.12 17.03
CA ASP A 122 -16.20 -18.70 18.07
C ASP A 122 -14.80 -19.07 17.56
N ASN A 123 -14.67 -19.30 16.24
CA ASN A 123 -13.45 -19.76 15.57
C ASN A 123 -12.91 -18.73 14.58
N MET A 124 -11.60 -18.82 14.28
CA MET A 124 -10.98 -18.06 13.19
C MET A 124 -11.53 -18.57 11.85
N VAL A 125 -12.23 -17.70 11.13
CA VAL A 125 -12.72 -17.97 9.78
C VAL A 125 -11.98 -17.06 8.81
N TYR A 126 -11.33 -17.68 7.82
CA TYR A 126 -10.62 -16.98 6.77
C TYR A 126 -11.40 -17.06 5.45
N ALA A 127 -11.50 -15.94 4.76
CA ALA A 127 -12.00 -15.88 3.39
C ALA A 127 -10.81 -15.70 2.44
N LEU A 128 -10.64 -16.62 1.49
CA LEU A 128 -9.68 -16.45 0.39
C LEU A 128 -10.45 -15.95 -0.83
N ASP A 129 -10.03 -14.81 -1.37
CA ASP A 129 -10.56 -14.26 -2.61
C ASP A 129 -9.43 -13.75 -3.50
N SER A 130 -9.68 -13.67 -4.81
CA SER A 130 -8.72 -13.15 -5.78
C SER A 130 -9.30 -12.00 -6.59
N THR A 131 -8.55 -10.91 -6.69
CA THR A 131 -8.88 -9.76 -7.53
C THR A 131 -7.95 -9.73 -8.73
N THR A 132 -8.52 -9.67 -9.93
CA THR A 132 -7.74 -9.49 -11.17
C THR A 132 -7.53 -8.01 -11.43
N ILE A 133 -6.28 -7.59 -11.55
CA ILE A 133 -5.88 -6.21 -11.86
C ILE A 133 -5.48 -6.17 -13.33
N ASP A 134 -6.28 -5.48 -14.14
CA ASP A 134 -6.02 -5.32 -15.57
C ASP A 134 -4.78 -4.43 -15.80
N LEU A 135 -3.88 -4.90 -16.68
CA LEU A 135 -2.66 -4.22 -17.07
C LEU A 135 -2.63 -4.00 -18.58
N CYS A 136 -1.97 -2.91 -18.99
CA CYS A 136 -1.68 -2.66 -20.39
C CYS A 136 -0.58 -3.61 -20.88
N LEU A 137 -0.93 -4.57 -21.76
CA LEU A 137 0.02 -5.56 -22.28
C LEU A 137 1.23 -4.92 -23.01
N ASN A 138 1.04 -3.75 -23.62
CA ASN A 138 2.13 -3.02 -24.27
C ASN A 138 3.16 -2.47 -23.27
N LEU A 139 2.73 -2.13 -22.06
CA LEU A 139 3.62 -1.64 -20.99
C LEU A 139 4.18 -2.80 -20.15
N PHE A 140 3.38 -3.85 -19.97
CA PHE A 140 3.72 -5.04 -19.18
C PHE A 140 3.63 -6.31 -20.04
N PRO A 141 4.55 -6.52 -20.99
CA PRO A 141 4.50 -7.65 -21.91
C PRO A 141 4.66 -9.00 -21.20
N TRP A 142 5.25 -8.99 -19.99
CA TRP A 142 5.43 -10.17 -19.16
C TRP A 142 4.13 -10.65 -18.48
N ALA A 143 3.12 -9.79 -18.31
CA ALA A 143 1.90 -10.10 -17.55
C ALA A 143 0.75 -10.60 -18.45
N LYS A 144 1.02 -11.55 -19.35
CA LYS A 144 0.08 -11.94 -20.41
C LYS A 144 -1.10 -12.77 -19.86
N PHE A 145 -2.31 -12.24 -19.95
CA PHE A 145 -3.53 -12.93 -19.49
C PHE A 145 -4.41 -13.44 -20.64
N ARG A 146 -4.63 -12.62 -21.68
CA ARG A 146 -5.35 -13.01 -22.91
C ARG A 146 -4.64 -12.40 -24.13
N ASN A 147 -5.15 -12.67 -25.34
CA ASN A 147 -4.54 -12.20 -26.60
C ASN A 147 -4.14 -10.72 -26.57
N ASN A 148 -5.06 -9.84 -26.13
CA ASN A 148 -4.84 -8.38 -26.09
C ASN A 148 -4.98 -7.80 -24.68
N LYS A 149 -4.83 -8.61 -23.62
CA LYS A 149 -4.96 -8.14 -22.24
C LYS A 149 -3.83 -8.67 -21.38
N GLY A 150 -3.18 -7.77 -20.65
CA GLY A 150 -2.31 -8.15 -19.54
C GLY A 150 -3.09 -8.11 -18.23
N ALA A 151 -2.74 -8.96 -17.28
CA ALA A 151 -3.30 -8.88 -15.94
C ALA A 151 -2.38 -9.55 -14.92
N VAL A 152 -2.45 -9.08 -13.69
CA VAL A 152 -1.96 -9.80 -12.51
C VAL A 152 -3.14 -10.13 -11.61
N LYS A 153 -3.00 -11.16 -10.78
CA LYS A 153 -3.99 -11.52 -9.77
C LYS A 153 -3.43 -11.24 -8.39
N MET A 154 -4.21 -10.56 -7.56
CA MET A 154 -3.94 -10.38 -6.14
C MET A 154 -4.84 -11.33 -5.36
N HIS A 155 -4.24 -12.34 -4.75
CA HIS A 155 -4.91 -13.29 -3.86
C HIS A 155 -4.79 -12.79 -2.43
N THR A 156 -5.93 -12.60 -1.77
CA THR A 156 -5.99 -12.07 -0.42
C THR A 156 -6.71 -13.04 0.48
N LEU A 157 -6.03 -13.49 1.53
CA LEU A 157 -6.66 -14.15 2.66
C LEU A 157 -7.06 -13.08 3.65
N LEU A 158 -8.34 -13.05 4.00
CA LEU A 158 -8.94 -12.08 4.91
C LEU A 158 -9.38 -12.80 6.17
N ASP A 159 -8.91 -12.32 7.34
CA ASP A 159 -9.51 -12.70 8.61
C ASP A 159 -10.87 -11.99 8.73
N ILE A 160 -11.95 -12.75 8.60
CA ILE A 160 -13.31 -12.21 8.55
C ILE A 160 -13.69 -11.60 9.91
N ARG A 161 -13.13 -12.09 11.00
CA ARG A 161 -13.44 -11.61 12.35
C ARG A 161 -12.96 -10.16 12.56
N GLY A 162 -11.82 -9.80 11.95
CA GLY A 162 -11.25 -8.46 12.04
C GLY A 162 -11.43 -7.61 10.78
N ASN A 163 -11.84 -8.22 9.66
CA ASN A 163 -11.74 -7.65 8.32
C ASN A 163 -10.32 -7.15 7.99
N ILE A 164 -9.30 -7.93 8.38
CA ILE A 164 -7.88 -7.58 8.22
C ILE A 164 -7.23 -8.62 7.30
N PRO A 165 -6.49 -8.20 6.25
CA PRO A 165 -5.78 -9.13 5.40
C PRO A 165 -4.67 -9.85 6.20
N SER A 166 -4.64 -11.18 6.08
CA SER A 166 -3.64 -12.04 6.69
C SER A 166 -2.56 -12.50 5.74
N PHE A 167 -2.88 -12.60 4.47
CA PHE A 167 -1.95 -12.99 3.42
C PHE A 167 -2.33 -12.27 2.13
N ILE A 168 -1.32 -11.74 1.44
CA ILE A 168 -1.48 -11.15 0.11
C ILE A 168 -0.40 -11.75 -0.78
N HIS A 169 -0.81 -12.31 -1.91
CA HIS A 169 0.09 -12.82 -2.93
C HIS A 169 -0.29 -12.30 -4.30
N ILE A 170 0.69 -11.74 -5.01
CA ILE A 170 0.51 -11.27 -6.39
C ILE A 170 1.11 -12.31 -7.32
N SER A 171 0.29 -12.87 -8.19
CA SER A 171 0.67 -13.83 -9.21
C SER A 171 0.38 -13.32 -10.61
N ASP A 172 0.79 -14.07 -11.62
CA ASP A 172 0.28 -13.91 -12.98
C ASP A 172 -1.26 -14.02 -13.00
N GLY A 173 -1.90 -13.28 -13.91
CA GLY A 173 -3.36 -13.28 -14.06
C GLY A 173 -3.96 -14.66 -14.39
N LEU A 174 -3.20 -15.56 -15.02
CA LEU A 174 -3.64 -16.91 -15.37
C LEU A 174 -3.58 -17.90 -14.21
N CYS A 175 -2.98 -17.53 -13.07
CA CYS A 175 -2.89 -18.41 -11.92
C CYS A 175 -4.30 -18.77 -11.41
N HIS A 176 -4.54 -20.06 -11.22
CA HIS A 176 -5.75 -20.55 -10.56
C HIS A 176 -5.62 -20.41 -9.06
N ASP A 177 -6.68 -19.94 -8.41
CA ASP A 177 -6.70 -19.63 -6.99
C ASP A 177 -6.42 -20.87 -6.11
N VAL A 178 -6.73 -22.08 -6.62
CA VAL A 178 -6.39 -23.35 -5.95
C VAL A 178 -4.88 -23.52 -5.75
N ASN A 179 -4.06 -23.07 -6.70
CA ASN A 179 -2.61 -23.19 -6.61
C ASN A 179 -2.01 -22.27 -5.53
N VAL A 180 -2.77 -21.28 -5.06
CA VAL A 180 -2.35 -20.38 -3.99
C VAL A 180 -2.46 -21.07 -2.63
N LEU A 181 -3.29 -22.11 -2.51
CA LEU A 181 -3.40 -22.89 -1.28
C LEU A 181 -2.08 -23.59 -0.92
N ASP A 182 -1.24 -23.92 -1.92
CA ASP A 182 0.05 -24.57 -1.71
C ASP A 182 1.11 -23.63 -1.10
N ILE A 183 0.95 -22.32 -1.26
CA ILE A 183 1.86 -21.29 -0.73
C ILE A 183 1.28 -20.57 0.49
N LEU A 184 0.01 -20.84 0.82
CA LEU A 184 -0.68 -20.25 1.94
C LEU A 184 -0.04 -20.75 3.23
N GLN A 185 0.48 -19.82 4.02
CA GLN A 185 0.99 -20.15 5.34
C GLN A 185 -0.20 -20.29 6.29
N VAL A 186 -0.40 -21.49 6.80
CA VAL A 186 -1.40 -21.73 7.84
C VAL A 186 -0.90 -21.07 9.13
N GLU A 187 -1.65 -20.10 9.65
CA GLU A 187 -1.36 -19.53 10.96
C GLU A 187 -1.51 -20.64 12.03
N PRO A 188 -0.53 -20.83 12.92
CA PRO A 188 -0.60 -21.84 13.98
C PRO A 188 -1.61 -21.50 15.09
#